data_AF-A0A830CQY7-F1
#
_entry.id   AF-A0A830CQY7-F1
#
_cell.length_a   1.000
_cell.length_b   1.000
_cell.length_c   1.000
_cell.angle_alpha   90.00
_cell.angle_beta   90.00
_cell.angle_gamma   90.00
#
_symmetry.space_group_name_H-M   'P 1'
#
loop_
_entity.id
_entity.type
_entity.pdbx_description
1 polymer ?
#
loop_
_entity_poly.entity_id
_entity_poly.type
_entity_poly.pdbx_seq_one_letter_code
_entity_poly.pdbx_strand_id
1 'polypeptide(L)'
;MGILKLAIACPFSSTKSAHFIIPDQVVDKKESLGEVLNGDRLANALHDLEFAVNKTGVVLCQQNLNRGDVAKFRDAITNDFYYQMYYDDDLPIWAFIGKVENESWAVDGTGLKYFLFTRVQFDVVYNGNQVIEIHAFSDPGYVVDVTDDVDVTVEFTYSVSWNETSILYKNRMDRYTGASLLPVIHQTHLFSFVNSIVTLILLLGLLTVLYMRHLKNDLRKWSIGDEDEEKEVGWKYIHGDVFRCPTNLPFFSAVLGCGTQLITV
;
A
#
# COMPACT_ATOMS: atom_id res chain seq x y z
N MET A 1 -28.03 3.34 21.36
CA MET A 1 -27.96 4.81 21.42
C MET A 1 -26.48 5.16 21.47
N GLY A 2 -25.84 5.09 20.30
CA GLY A 2 -24.38 5.17 20.17
C GLY A 2 -24.00 6.60 19.83
N ILE A 3 -23.10 7.18 20.62
CA ILE A 3 -22.39 8.40 20.23
C ILE A 3 -21.47 7.98 19.08
N LEU A 4 -21.61 8.58 17.91
CA LEU A 4 -20.73 8.30 16.79
C LEU A 4 -19.34 8.79 17.16
N LYS A 5 -18.39 7.87 17.37
CA LYS A 5 -16.99 8.24 17.56
C LYS A 5 -16.29 8.15 16.22
N LEU A 6 -15.99 9.28 15.59
CA LEU A 6 -15.07 9.27 14.47
C LEU A 6 -13.67 8.97 15.00
N ALA A 7 -12.98 8.07 14.34
CA ALA A 7 -11.56 7.83 14.52
C ALA A 7 -10.80 8.60 13.44
N ILE A 8 -10.00 9.60 13.79
CA ILE A 8 -9.16 10.32 12.82
C ILE A 8 -7.92 9.47 12.57
N ALA A 9 -7.66 9.13 11.31
CA ALA A 9 -6.35 8.72 10.86
C ALA A 9 -5.55 10.00 10.58
N CYS A 10 -4.77 10.42 11.56
CA CYS A 10 -3.83 11.52 11.36
C CYS A 10 -2.73 11.04 10.39
N PRO A 11 -2.52 11.69 9.22
CA PRO A 11 -1.45 11.30 8.30
C PRO A 11 -0.04 11.64 8.80
N PHE A 12 0.12 12.09 10.06
CA PHE A 12 1.40 12.43 10.67
C PHE A 12 1.65 11.66 11.97
N SER A 13 1.90 10.35 11.84
CA SER A 13 2.68 9.63 12.84
C SER A 13 4.16 10.00 12.66
N SER A 14 4.67 10.93 13.49
CA SER A 14 6.04 10.88 14.08
C SER A 14 6.61 12.26 14.48
N THR A 15 6.14 13.39 13.94
CA THR A 15 6.72 14.69 14.31
C THR A 15 5.67 15.72 14.69
N LYS A 16 5.84 16.30 15.89
CA LYS A 16 5.11 17.42 16.48
C LYS A 16 5.25 18.71 15.65
N SER A 17 4.96 18.68 14.35
CA SER A 17 5.26 19.80 13.46
C SER A 17 4.01 20.50 12.93
N ALA A 18 2.89 19.83 12.70
CA ALA A 18 1.66 20.53 12.36
C ALA A 18 0.78 20.70 13.61
N HIS A 19 0.41 21.93 13.95
CA HIS A 19 -0.49 22.28 15.04
C HIS A 19 -1.93 21.86 14.71
N PHE A 20 -2.16 20.59 14.35
CA PHE A 20 -3.51 20.06 14.21
C PHE A 20 -4.14 19.92 15.60
N ILE A 21 -5.40 20.32 15.72
CA ILE A 21 -6.11 20.36 17.00
C ILE A 21 -6.28 18.94 17.53
N ILE A 22 -5.76 18.70 18.72
CA ILE A 22 -5.85 17.44 19.44
C ILE A 22 -6.98 17.58 20.46
N PRO A 23 -7.86 16.57 20.63
CA PRO A 23 -8.86 16.60 21.69
C PRO A 23 -8.23 16.64 23.09
N ASP A 24 -8.89 17.30 24.03
CA ASP A 24 -8.44 17.44 25.43
C ASP A 24 -8.17 16.09 26.10
N GLN A 25 -8.91 15.06 25.70
CA GLN A 25 -8.63 13.66 26.02
C GLN A 25 -8.51 12.86 24.74
N VAL A 26 -7.29 12.42 24.44
CA VAL A 26 -7.00 11.48 23.37
C VAL A 26 -7.32 10.08 23.89
N VAL A 27 -8.33 9.46 23.32
CA VAL A 27 -8.70 8.07 23.54
C VAL A 27 -8.29 7.30 22.29
N ASP A 28 -7.22 6.53 22.42
CA ASP A 28 -6.75 5.66 21.34
C ASP A 28 -7.78 4.55 21.08
N LYS A 29 -8.10 4.32 19.80
CA LYS A 29 -8.92 3.17 19.38
C LYS A 29 -8.08 1.91 19.60
N LYS A 30 -8.71 0.84 20.07
CA LYS A 30 -8.08 -0.48 20.07
C LYS A 30 -7.97 -0.98 18.63
N GLU A 31 -6.76 -0.96 18.11
CA GLU A 31 -6.45 -1.34 16.72
C GLU A 31 -6.61 -2.86 16.48
N SER A 32 -7.10 -3.19 15.30
CA SER A 32 -7.10 -4.54 14.73
C SER A 32 -5.73 -4.89 14.17
N LEU A 33 -5.46 -6.19 13.98
CA LEU A 33 -4.18 -6.64 13.42
C LEU A 33 -3.87 -6.01 12.05
N GLY A 34 -4.90 -5.75 11.23
CA GLY A 34 -4.74 -5.08 9.94
C GLY A 34 -4.30 -3.63 10.08
N GLU A 35 -4.94 -2.87 10.96
CA GLU A 35 -4.60 -1.46 11.24
C GLU A 35 -3.17 -1.34 11.79
N VAL A 36 -2.75 -2.24 12.68
CA VAL A 36 -1.38 -2.27 13.22
C VAL A 36 -0.33 -2.52 12.12
N LEU A 37 -0.62 -3.45 11.19
CA LEU A 37 0.29 -3.75 10.08
C LEU A 37 0.37 -2.62 9.05
N ASN A 38 -0.71 -1.87 8.86
CA ASN A 38 -0.72 -0.65 8.06
C ASN A 38 0.03 0.51 8.74
N GLY A 39 0.27 0.40 10.06
CA GLY A 39 0.87 1.46 10.86
C GLY A 39 -0.10 2.61 11.14
N ASP A 40 -1.40 2.35 11.03
CA ASP A 40 -2.43 3.32 11.35
C ASP A 40 -2.39 3.61 12.86
N ARG A 41 -2.59 4.87 13.23
CA ARG A 41 -2.78 5.31 14.62
C ARG A 41 -4.07 6.09 14.72
N LEU A 42 -5.07 5.46 15.32
CA LEU A 42 -6.44 5.97 15.33
C LEU A 42 -6.80 6.54 16.70
N ALA A 43 -7.20 7.81 16.72
CA ALA A 43 -7.66 8.51 17.92
C ALA A 43 -9.06 9.08 17.71
N ASN A 44 -9.77 9.36 18.81
CA ASN A 44 -11.07 10.04 18.77
C ASN A 44 -11.00 11.41 18.08
N ALA A 45 -12.01 11.71 17.28
CA ALA A 45 -12.22 13.03 16.70
C ALA A 45 -12.89 14.00 17.67
N LEU A 46 -12.76 15.30 17.38
CA LEU A 46 -13.51 16.39 18.03
C LEU A 46 -14.95 16.53 17.51
N HIS A 47 -15.29 15.87 16.40
CA HIS A 47 -16.61 15.93 15.80
C HIS A 47 -17.59 15.03 16.56
N ASP A 48 -18.65 15.61 17.11
CA ASP A 48 -19.68 14.88 17.83
C ASP A 48 -20.95 14.76 16.97
N LEU A 49 -21.06 13.66 16.23
CA LEU A 49 -22.22 13.37 15.40
C LEU A 49 -23.26 12.63 16.25
N GLU A 50 -24.40 13.27 16.50
CA GLU A 50 -25.54 12.62 17.14
C GLU A 50 -26.44 12.00 16.08
N PHE A 51 -26.81 10.73 16.27
CA PHE A 51 -27.59 9.98 15.29
C PHE A 51 -28.93 10.66 14.98
N ALA A 52 -29.19 10.89 13.68
CA ALA A 52 -30.40 11.54 13.18
C ALA A 52 -30.66 12.95 13.74
N VAL A 53 -29.61 13.64 14.21
CA VAL A 53 -29.69 15.04 14.68
C VAL A 53 -28.89 15.94 13.74
N ASN A 54 -29.59 16.79 13.00
CA ASN A 54 -28.96 17.79 12.14
C ASN A 54 -28.29 18.87 12.99
N LYS A 55 -27.04 19.19 12.66
CA LYS A 55 -26.24 20.25 13.30
C LYS A 55 -25.73 21.18 12.21
N THR A 56 -25.71 22.50 12.43
CA THR A 56 -25.24 23.44 11.40
C THR A 56 -24.30 24.47 12.02
N GLY A 57 -23.07 24.57 11.49
CA GLY A 57 -22.09 25.58 11.90
C GLY A 57 -21.65 25.45 13.36
N VAL A 58 -21.54 24.23 13.88
CA VAL A 58 -21.02 24.01 15.24
C VAL A 58 -19.54 24.30 15.24
N VAL A 59 -19.11 25.17 16.15
CA VAL A 59 -17.70 25.56 16.31
C VAL A 59 -16.94 24.43 16.99
N LEU A 60 -15.86 23.97 16.36
CA LEU A 60 -14.93 23.00 16.95
C LEU A 60 -13.93 23.73 17.83
N CYS A 61 -13.23 24.69 17.23
CA CYS A 61 -12.16 25.43 17.87
C CYS A 61 -11.81 26.68 17.08
N GLN A 62 -11.27 27.65 17.80
CA GLN A 62 -10.64 28.83 17.22
C GLN A 62 -9.13 28.70 17.43
N GLN A 63 -8.37 28.88 16.36
CA GLN A 63 -6.92 28.77 16.39
C GLN A 63 -6.26 29.98 15.73
N ASN A 64 -5.21 30.48 16.36
CA ASN A 64 -4.36 31.52 15.77
C ASN A 64 -3.18 30.82 15.08
N LEU A 65 -3.17 30.86 13.75
CA LEU A 65 -2.11 30.30 12.93
C LEU A 65 -0.97 31.32 12.84
N ASN A 66 0.22 30.91 13.26
CA ASN A 66 1.44 31.71 13.07
C ASN A 66 1.97 31.51 11.63
N ARG A 67 2.83 32.41 11.16
CA ARG A 67 3.47 32.31 9.82
C ARG A 67 4.05 30.92 9.50
N GLY A 68 4.68 30.29 10.49
CA GLY A 68 5.24 28.95 10.34
C GLY A 68 4.18 27.85 10.16
N ASP A 69 2.98 28.03 10.69
CA ASP A 69 1.87 27.09 10.54
C ASP A 69 1.11 27.34 9.23
N VAL A 70 0.94 28.62 8.84
CA VAL A 70 0.41 28.99 7.52
C VAL A 70 1.23 28.38 6.39
N ALA A 71 2.56 28.44 6.49
CA ALA A 71 3.44 27.79 5.52
C ALA A 71 3.24 26.27 5.43
N LYS A 72 3.00 25.59 6.56
CA LYS A 72 2.71 24.14 6.58
C LYS A 72 1.35 23.82 5.96
N PHE A 73 0.34 24.63 6.24
CA PHE A 73 -0.97 24.47 5.59
C PHE A 73 -0.88 24.70 4.09
N ARG A 74 -0.12 25.70 3.64
CA ARG A 74 0.11 25.94 2.21
C ARG A 74 0.85 24.77 1.55
N ASP A 75 1.87 24.21 2.19
CA ASP A 75 2.57 23.02 1.70
C ASP A 75 1.63 21.81 1.64
N ALA A 76 0.80 21.60 2.67
CA ALA A 76 -0.21 20.54 2.69
C ALA A 76 -1.25 20.72 1.57
N ILE A 77 -1.72 21.94 1.31
CA ILE A 77 -2.66 22.24 0.22
C ILE A 77 -2.00 22.01 -1.15
N THR A 78 -0.73 22.40 -1.31
CA THR A 78 0.02 22.21 -2.57
C THR A 78 0.21 20.73 -2.90
N ASN A 79 0.33 19.89 -1.88
CA ASN A 79 0.49 18.45 -2.01
C ASN A 79 -0.84 17.67 -1.89
N ASP A 80 -1.99 18.34 -2.05
CA ASP A 80 -3.34 17.75 -2.03
C ASP A 80 -3.65 16.89 -0.77
N PHE A 81 -3.18 17.32 0.40
CA PHE A 81 -3.46 16.62 1.65
C PHE A 81 -4.96 16.69 2.01
N TYR A 82 -5.44 15.59 2.61
CA TYR A 82 -6.82 15.43 3.06
C TYR A 82 -6.87 14.85 4.47
N TYR A 83 -7.97 15.16 5.16
CA TYR A 83 -8.36 14.48 6.40
C TYR A 83 -8.87 13.08 6.06
N GLN A 84 -8.42 12.09 6.82
CA GLN A 84 -8.95 10.74 6.76
C GLN A 84 -9.57 10.39 8.11
N MET A 85 -10.83 10.01 8.10
CA MET A 85 -11.58 9.62 9.30
C MET A 85 -12.29 8.30 9.04
N TYR A 86 -12.56 7.57 10.11
CA TYR A 86 -13.28 6.31 10.09
C TYR A 86 -14.45 6.37 11.05
N TYR A 87 -15.56 5.75 10.66
CA TYR A 87 -16.74 5.64 11.50
C TYR A 87 -17.04 4.18 11.86
N ASP A 88 -17.13 3.89 13.17
CA ASP A 88 -17.42 2.65 13.91
C ASP A 88 -16.94 1.32 13.29
N ASP A 89 -17.40 0.96 12.09
CA ASP A 89 -17.07 -0.26 11.35
C ASP A 89 -16.24 0.05 10.09
N ASP A 90 -15.16 0.83 10.26
CA ASP A 90 -14.16 1.17 9.24
C ASP A 90 -14.72 1.84 7.98
N LEU A 91 -15.84 2.57 8.08
CA LEU A 91 -16.37 3.36 6.98
C LEU A 91 -15.45 4.57 6.75
N PRO A 92 -14.71 4.64 5.63
CA PRO A 92 -13.73 5.68 5.44
C PRO A 92 -14.40 6.96 4.93
N ILE A 93 -13.94 8.07 5.48
CA ILE A 93 -14.41 9.42 5.19
C ILE A 93 -13.18 10.26 4.86
N TRP A 94 -13.23 10.99 3.74
CA TRP A 94 -12.14 11.85 3.30
C TRP A 94 -12.64 13.26 3.03
N ALA A 95 -11.86 14.27 3.41
CA ALA A 95 -12.15 15.67 3.11
C ALA A 95 -10.86 16.45 2.86
N PHE A 96 -10.81 17.24 1.79
CA PHE A 96 -9.62 18.04 1.48
C PHE A 96 -9.43 19.18 2.47
N ILE A 97 -8.16 19.48 2.79
CA ILE A 97 -7.78 20.55 3.71
C ILE A 97 -7.98 21.93 3.07
N GLY A 98 -7.71 22.05 1.77
CA GLY A 98 -7.85 23.31 1.04
C GLY A 98 -7.93 23.11 -0.46
N LYS A 99 -7.95 24.22 -1.19
CA LYS A 99 -7.89 24.26 -2.64
C LYS A 99 -6.87 25.30 -3.11
N VAL A 100 -6.27 25.05 -4.27
CA VAL A 100 -5.47 26.03 -5.00
C VAL A 100 -6.33 26.62 -6.11
N GLU A 101 -6.32 27.95 -6.24
CA GLU A 101 -7.01 28.66 -7.30
C GLU A 101 -6.00 29.46 -8.13
N ASN A 102 -6.05 29.26 -9.45
CA ASN A 102 -5.17 29.93 -10.40
C ASN A 102 -5.88 31.15 -10.97
N GLU A 103 -5.62 32.32 -10.40
CA GLU A 103 -6.10 33.61 -10.94
C GLU A 103 -5.11 34.13 -12.01
N SER A 104 -5.02 33.44 -13.15
CA SER A 104 -4.19 33.86 -14.29
C SER A 104 -4.65 35.16 -14.99
N TRP A 105 -5.66 35.84 -14.43
CA TRP A 105 -6.30 37.04 -14.98
C TRP A 105 -6.20 38.26 -14.06
N ALA A 106 -5.66 38.15 -12.84
CA ALA A 106 -5.52 39.27 -11.91
C ALA A 106 -4.31 40.15 -12.24
N VAL A 107 -4.50 41.47 -12.18
CA VAL A 107 -3.54 42.52 -12.60
C VAL A 107 -2.28 42.58 -11.73
N ASP A 108 -2.28 41.96 -10.54
CA ASP A 108 -1.21 42.08 -9.52
C ASP A 108 -0.15 40.96 -9.53
N GLY A 109 -0.18 40.03 -10.49
CA GLY A 109 0.95 39.12 -10.75
C GLY A 109 1.26 38.05 -9.70
N THR A 110 0.49 37.90 -8.62
CA THR A 110 0.56 36.76 -7.69
C THR A 110 -0.31 35.62 -8.20
N GLY A 111 0.25 34.80 -9.10
CA GLY A 111 -0.51 33.86 -9.94
C GLY A 111 -1.14 32.62 -9.26
N LEU A 112 -1.04 32.46 -7.94
CA LEU A 112 -1.58 31.29 -7.21
C LEU A 112 -2.12 31.74 -5.85
N LYS A 113 -3.41 31.46 -5.59
CA LYS A 113 -4.02 31.67 -4.27
C LYS A 113 -4.28 30.32 -3.60
N TYR A 114 -3.96 30.26 -2.32
CA TYR A 114 -4.16 29.08 -1.48
C TYR A 114 -5.30 29.34 -0.52
N PHE A 115 -6.34 28.52 -0.59
CA PHE A 115 -7.51 28.65 0.27
C PHE A 115 -7.59 27.45 1.21
N LEU A 116 -7.63 27.73 2.51
CA LEU A 116 -7.86 26.75 3.57
C LEU A 116 -9.37 26.63 3.81
N PHE A 117 -9.90 25.42 3.84
CA PHE A 117 -11.30 25.20 4.21
C PHE A 117 -11.48 25.22 5.72
N THR A 118 -12.44 26.02 6.19
CA THR A 118 -12.72 26.16 7.63
C THR A 118 -13.97 25.42 8.07
N ARG A 119 -14.85 25.09 7.13
CA ARG A 119 -16.08 24.34 7.39
C ARG A 119 -16.11 23.00 6.68
N VAL A 120 -16.31 21.94 7.45
CA VAL A 120 -16.58 20.59 6.93
C VAL A 120 -18.05 20.25 7.13
N GLN A 121 -18.74 19.91 6.05
CA GLN A 121 -20.11 19.43 6.09
C GLN A 121 -20.14 17.91 5.90
N PHE A 122 -20.83 17.23 6.80
CA PHE A 122 -21.06 15.80 6.78
C PHE A 122 -22.49 15.52 6.35
N ASP A 123 -22.66 14.91 5.17
CA ASP A 123 -23.95 14.33 4.79
C ASP A 123 -23.93 12.85 5.13
N VAL A 124 -24.75 12.49 6.12
CA VAL A 124 -24.86 11.14 6.64
C VAL A 124 -26.12 10.51 6.10
N VAL A 125 -25.96 9.42 5.35
CA VAL A 125 -27.05 8.64 4.80
C VAL A 125 -27.29 7.42 5.69
N TYR A 126 -28.51 7.27 6.17
CA TYR A 126 -28.87 6.20 7.11
C TYR A 126 -30.13 5.45 6.66
N ASN A 127 -30.26 4.20 7.10
CA ASN A 127 -31.44 3.38 6.90
C ASN A 127 -31.85 2.78 8.25
N GLY A 128 -33.02 3.17 8.75
CA GLY A 128 -33.48 2.79 10.08
C GLY A 128 -32.51 3.27 11.17
N ASN A 129 -31.82 2.33 11.83
CA ASN A 129 -30.83 2.62 12.89
C ASN A 129 -29.38 2.41 12.44
N GLN A 130 -29.13 2.26 11.14
CA GLN A 130 -27.82 1.93 10.60
C GLN A 130 -27.33 3.04 9.66
N VAL A 131 -26.10 3.50 9.89
CA VAL A 131 -25.42 4.41 8.97
C VAL A 131 -24.92 3.60 7.78
N ILE A 132 -25.28 4.05 6.58
CA ILE A 132 -24.92 3.40 5.33
C ILE A 132 -23.70 4.09 4.73
N GLU A 133 -23.73 5.41 4.67
CA GLU A 133 -22.74 6.21 3.97
C GLU A 133 -22.54 7.55 4.68
N ILE A 134 -21.31 8.05 4.69
CA ILE A 134 -20.98 9.38 5.20
C ILE A 134 -20.14 10.08 4.13
N HIS A 135 -20.63 11.23 3.66
CA HIS A 135 -19.87 12.12 2.78
C HIS A 135 -19.40 13.30 3.59
N ALA A 136 -18.10 13.58 3.52
CA ALA A 136 -17.54 14.81 4.04
C ALA A 136 -17.15 15.70 2.86
N PHE A 137 -17.59 16.94 2.89
CA PHE A 137 -17.24 17.94 1.90
C PHE A 137 -16.92 19.26 2.57
N SER A 138 -15.93 19.93 2.01
CA SER A 138 -15.51 21.24 2.48
C SER A 138 -16.30 22.31 1.74
N ASP A 139 -16.93 23.23 2.48
CA ASP A 139 -17.80 24.25 1.89
C ASP A 139 -16.95 25.34 1.21
N PRO A 140 -17.09 25.57 -0.11
CA PRO A 140 -16.34 26.62 -0.81
C PRO A 140 -16.71 28.03 -0.36
N GLY A 141 -17.84 28.23 0.32
CA GLY A 141 -18.25 29.50 0.90
C GLY A 141 -17.53 29.87 2.20
N TYR A 142 -16.88 28.90 2.86
CA TYR A 142 -16.15 29.10 4.12
C TYR A 142 -14.68 28.74 3.93
N VAL A 143 -13.97 29.66 3.29
CA VAL A 143 -12.54 29.58 3.01
C VAL A 143 -11.79 30.75 3.59
N VAL A 144 -10.54 30.50 3.97
CA VAL A 144 -9.59 31.52 4.43
C VAL A 144 -8.40 31.52 3.49
N ASP A 145 -8.02 32.72 3.01
CA ASP A 145 -6.84 32.89 2.18
C ASP A 145 -5.57 32.73 3.06
N VAL A 146 -4.73 31.78 2.69
CA VAL A 146 -3.46 31.45 3.34
C VAL A 146 -2.26 31.66 2.39
N THR A 147 -2.44 32.51 1.39
CA THR A 147 -1.41 32.84 0.40
C THR A 147 -0.24 33.59 1.04
N ASP A 148 -0.56 34.61 1.84
CA ASP A 148 0.45 35.44 2.50
C ASP A 148 0.92 34.82 3.84
N ASP A 149 2.20 34.99 4.15
CA ASP A 149 2.81 34.56 5.42
C ASP A 149 2.46 35.52 6.58
N VAL A 150 1.17 35.68 6.83
CA VAL A 150 0.62 36.54 7.90
C VAL A 150 -0.01 35.67 8.97
N ASP A 151 -0.07 36.17 10.20
CA ASP A 151 -0.75 35.47 11.28
C ASP A 151 -2.27 35.56 11.05
N VAL A 152 -2.94 34.42 10.98
CA VAL A 152 -4.37 34.34 10.64
C VAL A 152 -5.12 33.61 11.74
N THR A 153 -6.19 34.23 12.24
CA THR A 153 -7.11 33.58 13.17
C THR A 153 -8.17 32.82 12.38
N VAL A 154 -8.24 31.50 12.58
CA VAL A 154 -9.16 30.61 11.88
C VAL A 154 -10.11 29.96 12.87
N GLU A 155 -11.39 29.98 12.55
CA GLU A 155 -12.43 29.28 13.31
C GLU A 155 -12.90 28.07 12.51
N PHE A 156 -12.62 26.87 13.04
CA PHE A 156 -13.04 25.63 12.41
C PHE A 156 -14.46 25.27 12.85
N THR A 157 -15.32 24.99 11.88
CA THR A 157 -16.74 24.67 12.12
C THR A 157 -17.12 23.38 11.38
N TYR A 158 -18.18 22.72 11.85
CA TYR A 158 -18.76 21.59 11.13
C TYR A 158 -20.28 21.67 11.07
N SER A 159 -20.83 21.03 10.04
CA SER A 159 -22.27 20.84 9.85
C SER A 159 -22.55 19.37 9.56
N VAL A 160 -23.73 18.90 9.93
CA VAL A 160 -24.17 17.52 9.79
C VAL A 160 -25.60 17.52 9.27
N SER A 161 -25.82 16.84 8.15
CA SER A 161 -27.12 16.63 7.54
C SER A 161 -27.42 15.14 7.48
N TRP A 162 -28.56 14.71 8.00
CA TRP A 162 -29.00 13.32 7.98
C TRP A 162 -30.06 13.11 6.91
N ASN A 163 -29.83 12.12 6.05
CA ASN A 163 -30.76 11.74 4.99
C ASN A 163 -31.10 10.25 5.03
N GLU A 164 -32.37 9.91 4.86
CA GLU A 164 -32.85 8.53 4.89
C GLU A 164 -32.70 7.85 3.52
N THR A 165 -32.30 6.59 3.49
CA THR A 165 -32.17 5.79 2.27
C THR A 165 -32.79 4.41 2.41
N SER A 166 -33.18 3.82 1.27
CA SER A 166 -33.66 2.44 1.18
C SER A 166 -32.53 1.41 0.95
N ILE A 167 -31.26 1.83 0.90
CA ILE A 167 -30.12 0.93 0.69
C ILE A 167 -29.90 0.05 1.92
N LEU A 168 -29.77 -1.25 1.70
CA LEU A 168 -29.49 -2.22 2.77
C LEU A 168 -28.04 -2.12 3.24
N TYR A 169 -27.82 -2.23 4.55
CA TYR A 169 -26.49 -2.20 5.19
C TYR A 169 -25.47 -3.16 4.57
N LYS A 170 -25.92 -4.34 4.15
CA LYS A 170 -25.07 -5.36 3.53
C LYS A 170 -24.34 -4.86 2.27
N ASN A 171 -24.98 -3.98 1.49
CA ASN A 171 -24.44 -3.49 0.23
C ASN A 171 -23.69 -2.16 0.38
N ARG A 172 -23.47 -1.67 1.60
CA ARG A 172 -22.85 -0.36 1.84
C ARG A 172 -21.43 -0.25 1.29
N MET A 173 -20.69 -1.37 1.27
CA MET A 173 -19.26 -1.38 0.89
C MET A 173 -19.06 -1.55 -0.62
N ASP A 174 -20.09 -1.96 -1.36
CA ASP A 174 -20.01 -2.23 -2.81
C ASP A 174 -19.50 -0.99 -3.58
N ARG A 175 -19.92 0.21 -3.16
CA ARG A 175 -19.50 1.48 -3.77
C ARG A 175 -18.01 1.78 -3.58
N TYR A 176 -17.48 1.52 -2.39
CA TYR A 176 -16.06 1.76 -2.08
C TYR A 176 -15.16 0.73 -2.77
N THR A 177 -15.61 -0.52 -2.91
CA THR A 177 -14.89 -1.54 -3.70
C THR A 177 -14.85 -1.20 -5.20
N GLY A 178 -15.89 -0.55 -5.74
CA GLY A 178 -15.90 -0.09 -7.12
C GLY A 178 -15.01 1.13 -7.37
N ALA A 179 -14.93 2.06 -6.42
CA ALA A 179 -14.14 3.30 -6.53
C ALA A 179 -12.64 3.07 -6.31
N SER A 180 -12.25 2.12 -5.45
CA SER A 180 -10.84 1.73 -5.22
C SER A 180 -10.18 1.07 -6.44
N LEU A 181 -10.93 0.84 -7.52
CA LEU A 181 -10.46 0.27 -8.79
C LEU A 181 -10.09 1.32 -9.87
N LEU A 182 -10.02 2.62 -9.57
CA LEU A 182 -9.52 3.68 -10.48
C LEU A 182 -8.43 4.55 -9.82
N PRO A 183 -7.53 5.21 -10.57
CA PRO A 183 -6.47 4.71 -11.44
C PRO A 183 -5.06 4.81 -10.79
N VAL A 184 -4.94 5.08 -9.48
CA VAL A 184 -3.62 5.24 -8.83
C VAL A 184 -3.00 3.88 -8.46
N ILE A 185 -3.81 2.97 -7.91
CA ILE A 185 -3.34 1.63 -7.48
C ILE A 185 -3.16 0.69 -8.69
N HIS A 186 -3.95 0.85 -9.76
CA HIS A 186 -3.81 0.00 -10.96
C HIS A 186 -2.50 0.25 -11.71
N GLN A 187 -2.02 1.50 -11.73
CA GLN A 187 -0.81 1.87 -12.49
C GLN A 187 0.46 1.25 -11.91
N THR A 188 0.57 1.11 -10.58
CA THR A 188 1.77 0.56 -9.94
C THR A 188 1.87 -0.97 -10.05
N HIS A 189 0.75 -1.69 -9.93
CA HIS A 189 0.73 -3.15 -10.06
C HIS A 189 0.89 -3.63 -11.51
N LEU A 190 0.28 -2.93 -12.48
CA LEU A 190 0.41 -3.30 -13.89
C LEU A 190 1.85 -3.13 -14.39
N PHE A 191 2.55 -2.08 -13.93
CA PHE A 191 3.96 -1.87 -14.25
C PHE A 191 4.84 -3.02 -13.73
N SER A 192 4.62 -3.47 -12.50
CA SER A 192 5.34 -4.61 -11.92
C SER A 192 5.06 -5.94 -12.65
N PHE A 193 3.80 -6.17 -13.01
CA PHE A 193 3.38 -7.37 -13.75
C PHE A 193 4.02 -7.43 -15.15
N VAL A 194 3.97 -6.33 -15.90
CA VAL A 194 4.58 -6.25 -17.23
C VAL A 194 6.10 -6.45 -17.14
N ASN A 195 6.75 -5.81 -16.18
CA ASN A 195 8.18 -5.98 -15.94
C ASN A 195 8.56 -7.45 -15.67
N SER A 196 7.77 -8.18 -14.88
CA SER A 196 8.00 -9.60 -14.62
C SER A 196 7.81 -10.49 -15.85
N ILE A 197 6.89 -10.14 -16.76
CA ILE A 197 6.69 -10.90 -18.01
C ILE A 197 7.87 -10.68 -18.95
N VAL A 198 8.33 -9.44 -19.08
CA VAL A 198 9.45 -9.09 -19.97
C VAL A 198 10.73 -9.81 -19.53
N THR A 199 11.02 -9.86 -18.23
CA THR A 199 12.20 -10.58 -17.71
C THR A 199 12.12 -12.08 -17.94
N LEU A 200 10.94 -12.69 -17.82
CA LEU A 200 10.75 -14.12 -18.08
C LEU A 200 10.99 -14.47 -19.56
N ILE A 201 10.50 -13.65 -20.48
CA ILE A 201 10.72 -13.84 -21.93
C ILE A 201 12.22 -13.70 -22.26
N LEU A 202 12.90 -12.71 -21.68
CA LEU A 202 14.33 -12.48 -21.90
C LEU A 202 15.18 -13.64 -21.38
N LEU A 203 14.89 -14.14 -20.17
CA LEU A 203 15.58 -15.29 -19.59
C LEU A 203 15.36 -16.57 -20.40
N LEU A 204 14.13 -16.81 -20.85
CA LEU A 204 13.82 -17.95 -21.73
C LEU A 204 14.53 -17.83 -23.08
N GLY A 205 14.57 -16.63 -23.66
CA GLY A 205 15.32 -16.35 -24.89
C GLY A 205 16.82 -16.62 -24.73
N LEU A 206 17.44 -16.14 -23.65
CA LEU A 206 18.86 -16.39 -23.39
C LEU A 206 19.15 -17.88 -23.18
N LEU A 207 18.31 -18.59 -22.43
CA LEU A 207 18.42 -20.04 -22.23
C LEU A 207 18.32 -20.81 -23.56
N THR A 208 17.34 -20.47 -24.41
CA THR A 208 17.19 -21.14 -25.71
C THR A 208 18.39 -20.88 -26.63
N VAL A 209 18.95 -19.67 -26.64
CA VAL A 209 20.17 -19.37 -27.43
C VAL A 209 21.38 -20.16 -26.91
N LEU A 210 21.59 -20.19 -25.59
CA LEU A 210 22.69 -20.95 -24.99
C LEU A 210 22.56 -22.45 -25.28
N TYR A 211 21.34 -22.99 -25.13
CA TYR A 211 21.06 -24.40 -25.42
C TYR A 211 21.29 -24.73 -26.89
N MET A 212 20.78 -23.91 -27.81
CA MET A 212 21.00 -24.09 -29.25
C MET A 212 22.48 -23.95 -29.62
N ARG A 213 23.22 -23.06 -28.97
CA ARG A 213 24.67 -22.92 -29.17
C ARG A 213 25.42 -24.17 -28.69
N HIS A 214 25.05 -24.72 -27.54
CA HIS A 214 25.65 -25.94 -27.01
C HIS A 214 25.36 -27.13 -27.91
N LEU A 215 24.08 -27.34 -28.27
CA LEU A 215 23.68 -28.41 -29.18
C LEU A 215 24.37 -28.32 -30.54
N LYS A 216 24.47 -27.12 -31.13
CA LYS A 216 25.21 -26.93 -32.39
C LYS A 216 26.69 -27.24 -32.24
N ASN A 217 27.29 -26.89 -31.10
CA ASN A 217 28.69 -27.18 -30.82
C ASN A 217 28.93 -28.69 -30.64
N ASP A 218 28.06 -29.35 -29.87
CA ASP A 218 28.10 -30.80 -29.66
C ASP A 218 27.87 -31.54 -30.98
N LEU A 219 26.83 -31.19 -31.73
CA LEU A 219 26.55 -31.80 -33.03
C LEU A 219 27.71 -31.61 -34.00
N ARG A 220 28.35 -30.43 -34.00
CA ARG A 220 29.54 -30.17 -34.81
C ARG A 220 30.73 -31.04 -34.40
N LYS A 221 30.94 -31.23 -33.09
CA LYS A 221 31.98 -32.11 -32.54
C LYS A 221 31.77 -33.56 -32.99
N TRP A 222 30.52 -34.02 -33.10
CA TRP A 222 30.21 -35.36 -33.63
C TRP A 222 30.22 -35.44 -35.16
N SER A 223 29.90 -34.34 -35.88
CA SER A 223 29.81 -34.34 -37.35
C SER A 223 31.15 -34.18 -38.06
N ILE A 224 32.07 -33.44 -37.45
CA ILE A 224 33.47 -33.44 -37.87
C ILE A 224 34.02 -34.68 -37.19
N GLY A 225 33.98 -35.82 -37.90
CA GLY A 225 34.63 -37.05 -37.44
C GLY A 225 36.12 -36.81 -37.41
N ASP A 226 36.62 -36.14 -36.37
CA ASP A 226 38.04 -36.04 -36.12
C ASP A 226 38.49 -37.44 -35.69
N GLU A 227 39.22 -38.07 -36.59
CA GLU A 227 39.79 -39.41 -36.49
C GLU A 227 40.94 -39.48 -35.46
N ASP A 228 40.96 -38.59 -34.48
CA ASP A 228 41.90 -38.60 -33.36
C ASP A 228 41.13 -38.91 -32.08
N GLU A 229 40.94 -40.21 -31.83
CA GLU A 229 41.32 -40.86 -30.57
C GLU A 229 41.19 -40.04 -29.26
N GLU A 230 40.11 -39.29 -29.05
CA GLU A 230 39.84 -38.63 -27.78
C GLU A 230 39.31 -39.69 -26.81
N LYS A 231 40.25 -40.45 -26.22
CA LYS A 231 40.09 -41.39 -25.12
C LYS A 231 38.77 -41.17 -24.37
N GLU A 232 37.75 -41.95 -24.75
CA GLU A 232 36.44 -41.86 -24.12
C GLU A 232 36.64 -41.98 -22.60
N VAL A 233 36.17 -40.96 -21.87
CA VAL A 233 36.42 -40.75 -20.45
C VAL A 233 36.09 -42.02 -19.65
N GLY A 234 37.03 -42.44 -18.81
CA GLY A 234 37.14 -43.78 -18.21
C GLY A 234 35.91 -44.38 -17.53
N TRP A 235 34.90 -43.59 -17.13
CA TRP A 235 33.64 -44.11 -16.59
C TRP A 235 32.87 -45.02 -17.56
N LYS A 236 33.01 -44.79 -18.87
CA LYS A 236 32.41 -45.63 -19.92
C LYS A 236 33.10 -47.00 -20.05
N TYR A 237 34.36 -47.12 -19.60
CA TYR A 237 35.13 -48.37 -19.56
C TYR A 237 35.00 -49.14 -18.24
N ILE A 238 34.40 -48.54 -17.19
CA ILE A 238 34.25 -49.18 -15.86
C ILE A 238 33.45 -50.49 -15.95
N HIS A 239 32.48 -50.58 -16.87
CA HIS A 239 31.70 -51.81 -17.06
C HIS A 239 32.58 -53.01 -17.51
N GLY A 240 33.74 -52.77 -18.14
CA GLY A 240 34.70 -53.81 -18.50
C GLY A 240 35.67 -54.18 -17.39
N ASP A 241 35.95 -53.25 -16.46
CA ASP A 241 36.85 -53.48 -15.31
C ASP A 241 36.17 -54.25 -14.17
N VAL A 242 34.84 -54.16 -14.03
CA VAL A 242 34.06 -54.91 -13.04
C VAL A 242 34.21 -56.45 -13.19
N PHE A 243 34.58 -56.93 -14.37
CA PHE A 243 34.74 -58.36 -14.65
C PHE A 243 36.20 -58.83 -14.75
N ARG A 244 37.18 -57.96 -14.45
CA ARG A 244 38.60 -58.38 -14.43
C ARG A 244 38.91 -59.16 -13.16
N CYS A 245 39.51 -60.33 -13.33
CA CYS A 245 40.05 -61.11 -12.23
C CYS A 245 41.18 -60.30 -11.53
N PRO A 246 41.14 -60.13 -10.20
CA PRO A 246 42.21 -59.46 -9.47
C PRO A 246 43.52 -60.26 -9.57
N THR A 247 44.66 -59.55 -9.62
CA THR A 247 45.99 -60.13 -9.86
C THR A 247 46.38 -61.23 -8.88
N ASN A 248 45.84 -61.19 -7.65
CA ASN A 248 46.09 -62.18 -6.59
C ASN A 248 44.78 -62.82 -6.09
N LEU A 249 44.07 -63.49 -7.00
CA LEU A 249 42.82 -64.20 -6.71
C LEU A 249 42.87 -65.17 -5.50
N PRO A 250 43.93 -66.00 -5.30
CA PRO A 250 43.94 -66.94 -4.18
C PRO A 250 44.00 -66.22 -2.81
N PHE A 251 44.74 -65.12 -2.69
CA PHE A 251 44.81 -64.35 -1.45
C PHE A 251 43.48 -63.67 -1.12
N PHE A 252 42.84 -63.08 -2.13
CA PHE A 252 41.52 -62.46 -1.97
C PHE A 252 40.45 -63.48 -1.54
N SER A 253 40.47 -64.69 -2.13
CA SER A 253 39.57 -65.78 -1.74
C SER A 253 39.82 -66.27 -0.31
N ALA A 254 41.08 -66.32 0.14
CA ALA A 254 41.43 -66.71 1.50
C ALA A 254 40.96 -65.66 2.54
N VAL A 255 41.11 -64.37 2.24
CA VAL A 255 40.62 -63.28 3.10
C VAL A 255 39.10 -63.28 3.20
N LEU A 256 38.39 -63.48 2.07
CA LEU A 256 36.94 -63.60 2.07
C LEU A 256 36.45 -64.86 2.81
N GLY A 257 37.12 -65.99 2.64
CA GLY A 257 36.81 -67.24 3.35
C GLY A 257 37.01 -67.11 4.86
N CYS A 258 38.16 -66.59 5.30
CA CYS A 258 38.41 -66.35 6.73
C CYS A 258 37.47 -65.28 7.31
N GLY A 259 37.18 -64.21 6.56
CA GLY A 259 36.28 -63.15 6.98
C GLY A 259 34.84 -63.62 7.13
N THR A 260 34.34 -64.44 6.21
CA THR A 260 33.00 -65.04 6.33
C THR A 260 32.93 -66.02 7.50
N GLN A 261 33.98 -66.82 7.73
CA GLN A 261 34.04 -67.75 8.86
C GLN A 261 34.06 -67.04 10.22
N LEU A 262 34.69 -65.86 10.33
CA LEU A 262 34.66 -64.98 11.52
C LEU A 262 33.31 -64.27 11.74
N ILE A 263 32.48 -64.14 10.70
CA ILE A 263 31.16 -63.50 10.81
C ILE A 263 30.08 -64.52 11.20
N THR A 264 30.29 -65.80 10.87
CA THR A 264 29.33 -66.88 11.15
C THR A 264 29.61 -67.67 12.43
N VAL A 265 30.78 -67.51 13.06
CA VAL A 265 31.14 -68.07 14.38
C VAL A 265 31.13 -66.96 15.42
#